data_AF-A0A8T4AGY1-F1
#
_entry.id   AF-A0A8T4AGY1-F1
#
_cell.length_a   1.000
_cell.length_b   1.000
_cell.length_c   1.000
_cell.angle_alpha   90.00
_cell.angle_beta   90.00
_cell.angle_gamma   90.00
#
_symmetry.space_group_name_H-M   'P 1'
#
loop_
_entity.id
_entity.type
_entity.pdbx_description
1 polymer ?
#
loop_
_entity_poly.entity_id
_entity_poly.type
_entity_poly.pdbx_seq_one_letter_code
_entity_poly.pdbx_strand_id
1 'polypeptide(L)'
;MIARSHLLLVAHGSRRENANLEVFALGQHLSASVEFDRVSVAFLELAQPSIPDGIDQAIAAGATRIVVLPYFLSDGRHVGEGIPALLAAARARYSACDIEMTPYLGQSPAIVNVVHAILKCDSESNMTKPTMSVVGVRSAEDSGFPKTCRNCGRNYKTLGEFVRDTVSTTQGAGLKQGFTDDEQAIVELFRNCQCGSTLMSAMHSRRGNSDLASECRDQFDKLVAQMAATGKTHESAREDLRQVITGGYGDILEQLKKISRPRRPS
;
A
#
# COMPACT_ATOMS: atom_id res chain seq x y z
N MET A 1 2.11 -19.25 34.11
CA MET A 1 2.43 -17.94 33.50
C MET A 1 1.71 -17.88 32.16
N ILE A 2 1.25 -16.71 31.71
CA ILE A 2 0.75 -16.55 30.35
C ILE A 2 1.97 -16.59 29.43
N ALA A 3 1.98 -17.50 28.46
CA ALA A 3 3.06 -17.56 27.47
C ALA A 3 2.99 -16.33 26.56
N ARG A 4 4.10 -15.62 26.41
CA ARG A 4 4.19 -14.42 25.55
C ARG A 4 4.84 -14.80 24.23
N SER A 5 4.08 -14.68 23.15
CA SER A 5 4.52 -15.05 21.80
C SER A 5 5.04 -13.83 21.03
N HIS A 6 6.23 -13.96 20.46
CA HIS A 6 6.88 -12.91 19.67
C HIS A 6 7.25 -13.44 18.29
N LEU A 7 6.77 -12.79 17.23
CA LEU A 7 7.14 -13.09 15.85
C LEU A 7 8.33 -12.22 15.43
N LEU A 8 9.44 -12.85 15.04
CA LEU A 8 10.61 -12.19 14.49
C LEU A 8 10.67 -12.43 12.98
N LEU A 9 10.31 -11.42 12.19
CA LEU A 9 10.46 -11.44 10.74
C LEU A 9 11.92 -11.19 10.37
N VAL A 10 12.57 -12.15 9.72
CA VAL A 10 14.00 -12.09 9.38
C VAL A 10 14.19 -11.92 7.89
N ALA A 11 14.75 -10.79 7.46
CA ALA A 11 15.12 -10.54 6.06
C ALA A 11 16.65 -10.54 5.88
N HIS A 12 17.12 -10.56 4.63
CA HIS A 12 18.57 -10.45 4.36
C HIS A 12 19.14 -9.10 4.84
N GLY A 13 18.40 -8.01 4.65
CA GLY A 13 18.88 -6.64 4.82
C GLY A 13 19.60 -6.10 3.58
N SER A 14 19.62 -4.78 3.44
CA SER A 14 20.13 -4.09 2.25
C SER A 14 20.90 -2.83 2.60
N ARG A 15 21.89 -2.48 1.77
CA ARG A 15 22.56 -1.16 1.81
C ARG A 15 21.64 -0.01 1.37
N ARG A 16 20.51 -0.31 0.72
CA ARG A 16 19.46 0.67 0.38
C ARG A 16 18.46 0.75 1.52
N GLU A 17 18.46 1.86 2.24
CA GLU A 17 17.57 2.11 3.39
C GLU A 17 16.08 1.90 3.04
N ASN A 18 15.60 2.41 1.91
CA ASN A 18 14.22 2.21 1.46
C ASN A 18 13.80 0.74 1.40
N ALA A 19 14.69 -0.17 1.01
CA ALA A 19 14.38 -1.61 0.95
C ALA A 19 14.24 -2.23 2.35
N ASN A 20 14.93 -1.67 3.36
CA ASN A 20 14.77 -2.09 4.75
C ASN A 20 13.46 -1.52 5.34
N LEU A 21 13.11 -0.27 4.98
CA LEU A 21 11.85 0.39 5.38
C LEU A 21 10.62 -0.37 4.87
N GLU A 22 10.67 -0.93 3.65
CA GLU A 22 9.62 -1.80 3.11
C GLU A 22 9.39 -3.06 3.99
N VAL A 23 10.47 -3.68 4.51
CA VAL A 23 10.37 -4.83 5.43
C VAL A 23 9.83 -4.40 6.79
N PHE A 24 10.23 -3.24 7.32
CA PHE A 24 9.66 -2.69 8.55
C PHE A 24 8.16 -2.41 8.43
N ALA A 25 7.71 -1.84 7.31
CA ALA A 25 6.30 -1.62 7.03
C ALA A 25 5.51 -2.94 6.95
N LEU A 26 6.08 -3.99 6.33
CA LEU A 26 5.49 -5.32 6.34
C LEU A 26 5.36 -5.88 7.77
N GLY A 27 6.39 -5.74 8.61
CA GLY A 27 6.34 -6.15 10.02
C GLY A 27 5.24 -5.42 10.82
N GLN A 28 5.00 -4.13 10.54
CA GLN A 28 3.92 -3.37 11.14
C GLN A 28 2.53 -3.82 10.66
N HIS A 29 2.37 -4.13 9.36
CA HIS A 29 1.09 -4.67 8.87
C HIS A 29 0.79 -6.07 9.42
N LEU A 30 1.82 -6.90 9.61
CA LEU A 30 1.68 -8.20 10.28
C LEU A 30 1.24 -8.02 11.74
N SER A 31 1.82 -7.07 12.49
CA SER A 31 1.44 -6.88 13.91
C SER A 31 -0.02 -6.49 14.14
N ALA A 32 -0.70 -5.96 13.13
CA ALA A 32 -2.14 -5.66 13.17
C ALA A 32 -3.05 -6.85 12.79
N SER A 33 -2.49 -7.97 12.31
CA SER A 33 -3.24 -9.06 11.65
C SER A 33 -2.88 -10.48 12.10
N VAL A 34 -1.83 -10.69 12.90
CA VAL A 34 -1.41 -12.02 13.39
C VAL A 34 -1.66 -12.20 14.88
N GLU A 35 -1.88 -13.44 15.31
CA GLU A 35 -2.09 -13.82 16.72
C GLU A 35 -0.75 -13.95 17.50
N PHE A 36 0.01 -12.86 17.55
CA PHE A 36 1.23 -12.74 18.37
C PHE A 36 1.15 -11.51 19.27
N ASP A 37 1.63 -11.59 20.52
CA ASP A 37 1.67 -10.44 21.43
C ASP A 37 2.52 -9.29 20.86
N ARG A 38 3.56 -9.64 20.10
CA ARG A 38 4.49 -8.71 19.45
C ARG A 38 5.02 -9.25 18.12
N VAL A 39 5.30 -8.34 17.21
CA VAL A 39 6.04 -8.60 15.97
C VAL A 39 7.20 -7.61 15.90
N SER A 40 8.38 -8.07 15.49
CA SER A 40 9.51 -7.21 15.13
C SER A 40 10.23 -7.72 13.88
N VAL A 41 11.08 -6.86 13.31
CA VAL A 41 11.92 -7.18 12.16
C VAL A 41 13.37 -7.23 12.61
N ALA A 42 14.13 -8.18 12.07
CA ALA A 42 15.59 -8.22 12.16
C ALA A 42 16.20 -8.59 10.80
N PHE A 43 17.49 -8.33 10.66
CA PHE A 43 18.24 -8.57 9.43
C PHE A 43 19.41 -9.50 9.67
N LEU A 44 19.71 -10.33 8.68
CA LEU A 44 20.86 -11.23 8.71
C LEU A 44 22.17 -10.44 8.55
N GLU A 45 22.22 -9.50 7.60
CA GLU A 45 23.38 -8.66 7.29
C GLU A 45 22.93 -7.26 6.83
N LEU A 46 23.89 -6.35 6.60
CA LEU A 46 23.74 -5.06 5.91
C LEU A 46 22.79 -4.01 6.55
N ALA A 47 21.95 -4.39 7.51
CA ALA A 47 20.97 -3.56 8.18
C ALA A 47 20.83 -3.95 9.66
N GLN A 48 20.09 -3.15 10.43
CA GLN A 48 19.89 -3.32 11.88
C GLN A 48 18.39 -3.22 12.23
N PRO A 49 17.90 -3.90 13.28
CA PRO A 49 18.66 -4.75 14.23
C PRO A 49 19.09 -6.08 13.62
N SER A 50 20.18 -6.68 14.12
CA SER A 50 20.60 -8.02 13.71
C SER A 50 19.68 -9.10 14.30
N ILE A 51 19.74 -10.34 13.79
CA ILE A 51 18.96 -11.46 14.35
C ILE A 51 19.25 -11.68 15.86
N PRO A 52 20.51 -11.74 16.32
CA PRO A 52 20.81 -11.77 17.76
C PRO A 52 20.20 -10.60 18.53
N ASP A 53 20.31 -9.36 18.03
CA ASP A 53 19.75 -8.19 18.72
C ASP A 53 18.22 -8.25 18.80
N GLY A 54 17.54 -8.71 17.74
CA GLY A 54 16.10 -8.90 17.71
C GLY A 54 15.61 -9.95 18.71
N ILE A 55 16.39 -11.03 18.91
CA ILE A 55 16.11 -12.04 19.94
C ILE A 55 16.36 -11.48 21.34
N ASP A 56 17.51 -10.84 21.58
CA ASP A 56 17.85 -10.23 22.88
C ASP A 56 16.78 -9.19 23.28
N GLN A 57 16.28 -8.39 22.33
CA GLN A 57 15.17 -7.45 22.54
C GLN A 57 13.83 -8.14 22.84
N ALA A 58 13.50 -9.26 22.18
CA ALA A 58 12.28 -10.02 22.45
C ALA A 58 12.33 -10.68 23.85
N ILE A 59 13.47 -11.25 24.24
CA ILE A 59 13.70 -11.80 25.58
C ILE A 59 13.60 -10.68 26.64
N ALA A 60 14.22 -9.53 26.42
CA ALA A 60 14.13 -8.37 27.32
C ALA A 60 12.69 -7.82 27.44
N ALA A 61 11.86 -7.98 26.40
CA ALA A 61 10.43 -7.68 26.44
C ALA A 61 9.58 -8.74 27.20
N GLY A 62 10.19 -9.82 27.66
CA GLY A 62 9.53 -10.91 28.38
C GLY A 62 8.84 -11.92 27.47
N ALA A 63 9.30 -12.12 26.24
CA ALA A 63 8.87 -13.23 25.39
C ALA A 63 9.26 -14.57 26.04
N THR A 64 8.36 -15.54 25.99
CA THR A 64 8.62 -16.94 26.42
C THR A 64 8.57 -17.91 25.25
N ARG A 65 8.09 -17.46 24.09
CA ARG A 65 8.15 -18.16 22.80
C ARG A 65 8.47 -17.14 21.70
N ILE A 66 9.53 -17.39 20.94
CA ILE A 66 9.94 -16.61 19.77
C ILE A 66 9.80 -17.48 18.53
N VAL A 67 8.99 -17.03 17.58
CA VAL A 67 8.81 -17.67 16.26
C VAL A 67 9.57 -16.86 15.23
N VAL A 68 10.55 -17.48 14.58
CA VAL A 68 11.39 -16.83 13.58
C VAL A 68 10.87 -17.18 12.18
N LEU A 69 10.44 -16.16 11.44
CA LEU A 69 9.91 -16.30 10.07
C LEU A 69 10.94 -15.75 9.06
N PRO A 70 11.60 -16.60 8.26
CA PRO A 70 12.53 -16.14 7.24
C PRO A 70 11.76 -15.57 6.03
N TYR A 71 11.90 -14.26 5.82
CA TYR A 71 11.40 -13.51 4.67
C TYR A 71 12.34 -13.68 3.45
N PHE A 72 12.40 -14.91 2.94
CA PHE A 72 13.21 -15.31 1.79
C PHE A 72 12.36 -16.11 0.79
N LEU A 73 12.59 -15.93 -0.51
CA LEU A 73 11.83 -16.59 -1.58
C LEU A 73 12.47 -17.89 -2.10
N SER A 74 13.73 -18.15 -1.78
CA SER A 74 14.49 -19.31 -2.23
C SER A 74 15.29 -19.92 -1.10
N ASP A 75 15.55 -21.22 -1.17
CA ASP A 75 16.60 -21.80 -0.35
C ASP A 75 17.96 -21.25 -0.79
N GLY A 76 18.87 -21.16 0.16
CA GLY A 76 20.20 -20.62 -0.01
C GLY A 76 20.94 -20.70 1.30
N ARG A 77 22.27 -20.63 1.26
CA ARG A 77 23.15 -20.84 2.41
C ARG A 77 22.75 -20.05 3.66
N HIS A 78 22.27 -18.82 3.47
CA HIS A 78 21.76 -17.97 4.54
C HIS A 78 20.56 -18.57 5.31
N VAL A 79 19.65 -19.25 4.62
CA VAL A 79 18.45 -19.87 5.20
C VAL A 79 18.72 -21.28 5.70
N GLY A 80 19.49 -22.08 4.95
CA GLY A 80 19.82 -23.46 5.33
C GLY A 80 20.88 -23.61 6.42
N GLU A 81 21.86 -22.69 6.50
CA GLU A 81 22.96 -22.74 7.48
C GLU A 81 22.97 -21.52 8.41
N GLY A 82 22.93 -20.31 7.83
CA GLY A 82 23.20 -19.05 8.54
C GLY A 82 22.23 -18.74 9.67
N ILE A 83 20.92 -18.66 9.36
CA ILE A 83 19.88 -18.40 10.37
C ILE A 83 19.83 -19.55 11.40
N PRO A 84 19.79 -20.85 11.01
CA PRO A 84 19.81 -21.96 11.98
C PRO A 84 20.98 -21.93 12.96
N ALA A 85 22.19 -21.55 12.54
CA ALA A 85 23.36 -21.43 13.42
C ALA A 85 23.18 -20.31 14.47
N LEU A 86 22.66 -19.15 14.07
CA LEU A 86 22.35 -18.04 14.99
C LEU A 86 21.27 -18.44 16.00
N LEU A 87 20.23 -19.17 15.56
CA LEU A 87 19.18 -19.66 16.46
C LEU A 87 19.66 -20.77 17.40
N ALA A 88 20.59 -21.63 16.97
CA ALA A 88 21.22 -22.62 17.85
C ALA A 88 22.01 -21.94 18.99
N ALA A 89 22.78 -20.89 18.68
CA ALA A 89 23.48 -20.10 19.69
C ALA A 89 22.50 -19.38 20.64
N ALA A 90 21.40 -18.81 20.12
CA ALA A 90 20.37 -18.18 20.94
C ALA A 90 19.66 -19.16 21.88
N ARG A 91 19.30 -20.36 21.41
CA ARG A 91 18.71 -21.44 22.24
C ARG A 91 19.63 -21.87 23.37
N ALA A 92 20.93 -21.98 23.11
CA ALA A 92 21.93 -22.32 24.13
C ALA A 92 22.06 -21.21 25.20
N ARG A 93 21.87 -19.94 24.82
CA ARG A 93 21.89 -18.78 25.73
C ARG A 93 20.59 -18.60 26.53
N TYR A 94 19.44 -18.96 25.95
CA TYR A 94 18.11 -18.67 26.49
C TYR A 94 17.23 -19.93 26.63
N SER A 95 17.69 -20.92 27.40
CA SER A 95 16.99 -22.20 27.60
C SER A 95 15.58 -22.10 28.23
N ALA A 96 15.23 -20.95 28.80
CA ALA A 96 13.89 -20.69 29.36
C ALA A 96 12.89 -20.11 28.34
N CYS A 97 13.32 -19.80 27.11
CA CYS A 97 12.45 -19.36 26.02
C CYS A 97 12.42 -20.43 24.93
N ASP A 98 11.23 -20.78 24.47
CA ASP A 98 11.08 -21.55 23.24
C ASP A 98 11.47 -20.66 22.04
N ILE A 99 12.33 -21.16 21.14
CA ILE A 99 12.77 -20.42 19.96
C ILE A 99 12.68 -21.36 18.77
N GLU A 100 11.69 -21.16 17.91
CA GLU A 100 11.45 -22.00 16.72
C GLU A 100 11.63 -21.21 15.42
N MET A 101 11.83 -21.92 14.32
CA MET A 101 11.97 -21.36 12.98
C MET A 101 10.94 -21.99 12.07
N THR A 102 10.17 -21.17 11.37
CA THR A 102 9.24 -21.65 10.35
C THR A 102 9.98 -22.01 9.05
N PRO A 103 9.35 -22.73 8.12
CA PRO A 103 9.74 -22.69 6.72
C PRO A 103 9.87 -21.23 6.23
N TYR A 104 10.80 -20.99 5.30
CA TYR A 104 10.93 -19.67 4.68
C TYR A 104 9.76 -19.37 3.74
N LEU A 105 9.46 -18.09 3.52
CA LEU A 105 8.28 -17.63 2.76
C LEU A 105 8.10 -18.36 1.40
N GLY A 106 9.19 -18.57 0.67
CA GLY A 106 9.20 -19.29 -0.62
C GLY A 106 8.82 -20.78 -0.57
N GLN A 107 8.83 -21.45 0.59
CA GLN A 107 8.26 -22.80 0.73
C GLN A 107 6.74 -22.81 0.95
N SER A 108 6.13 -21.66 1.24
CA SER A 108 4.70 -21.58 1.49
C SER A 108 3.93 -21.89 0.20
N PRO A 109 3.01 -22.89 0.19
CA PRO A 109 2.13 -23.12 -0.96
C PRO A 109 1.32 -21.89 -1.36
N ALA A 110 1.06 -20.97 -0.41
CA ALA A 110 0.39 -19.71 -0.67
C ALA A 110 1.19 -18.75 -1.57
N ILE A 111 2.50 -18.96 -1.80
CA ILE A 111 3.29 -18.13 -2.72
C ILE A 111 2.73 -18.20 -4.16
N VAL A 112 2.16 -19.34 -4.55
CA VAL A 112 1.47 -19.51 -5.84
C VAL A 112 0.22 -18.62 -5.89
N ASN A 113 -0.53 -18.50 -4.79
CA ASN A 113 -1.67 -17.60 -4.69
C ASN A 113 -1.24 -16.12 -4.70
N VAL A 114 -0.09 -15.77 -4.12
CA VAL A 114 0.48 -14.41 -4.20
C VAL A 114 0.91 -14.10 -5.63
N VAL A 115 1.58 -15.01 -6.33
CA VAL A 115 1.92 -14.86 -7.75
C VAL A 115 0.66 -14.76 -8.60
N HIS A 116 -0.35 -15.58 -8.35
CA HIS A 116 -1.66 -15.45 -8.99
C HIS A 116 -2.35 -14.12 -8.67
N ALA A 117 -2.24 -13.58 -7.45
CA ALA A 117 -2.78 -12.27 -7.13
C ALA A 117 -2.02 -11.15 -7.84
N ILE A 118 -0.70 -11.26 -8.00
CA ILE A 118 0.13 -10.32 -8.78
C ILE A 118 -0.17 -10.42 -10.28
N LEU A 119 -0.41 -11.61 -10.82
CA LEU A 119 -0.75 -11.82 -12.24
C LEU A 119 -2.22 -11.54 -12.55
N LYS A 120 -3.14 -11.79 -11.61
CA LYS A 120 -4.54 -11.35 -11.68
C LYS A 120 -4.66 -9.86 -11.50
N CYS A 121 -3.78 -9.27 -10.68
CA CYS A 121 -3.37 -7.88 -10.87
C CYS A 121 -2.94 -7.71 -12.33
N ASP A 122 -1.77 -8.07 -12.86
CA ASP A 122 -1.41 -7.63 -14.24
C ASP A 122 -2.42 -7.99 -15.38
N SER A 123 -3.39 -8.91 -15.22
CA SER A 123 -4.58 -9.07 -16.11
C SER A 123 -5.79 -8.15 -15.83
N GLU A 124 -6.11 -7.83 -14.58
CA GLU A 124 -7.13 -6.81 -14.20
C GLU A 124 -6.49 -5.41 -14.00
N SER A 125 -5.16 -5.37 -13.96
CA SER A 125 -4.24 -4.28 -13.59
C SER A 125 -3.34 -3.79 -14.72
N ASN A 126 -3.74 -4.13 -15.94
CA ASN A 126 -3.83 -3.11 -16.99
C ASN A 126 -4.80 -1.95 -16.59
N MET A 127 -5.50 -2.06 -15.44
CA MET A 127 -5.94 -0.97 -14.56
C MET A 127 -5.38 -1.07 -13.12
N THR A 128 -4.41 -0.20 -12.79
CA THR A 128 -3.80 0.05 -11.46
C THR A 128 -2.46 -0.62 -11.12
N LYS A 129 -1.37 0.06 -11.53
CA LYS A 129 -0.38 0.53 -10.53
C LYS A 129 -0.66 2.00 -10.20
N PRO A 130 -0.71 2.40 -8.93
CA PRO A 130 -0.88 3.80 -8.55
C PRO A 130 0.44 4.55 -8.66
N THR A 131 0.90 4.82 -9.88
CA THR A 131 1.69 6.04 -10.09
C THR A 131 0.74 7.22 -9.85
N MET A 132 1.18 8.23 -9.11
CA MET A 132 0.40 9.39 -8.70
C MET A 132 0.13 10.36 -9.88
N SER A 133 -0.53 9.86 -10.92
CA SER A 133 -0.78 10.53 -12.20
C SER A 133 -2.02 9.92 -12.90
N VAL A 134 -3.17 10.59 -12.75
CA VAL A 134 -4.43 10.33 -13.49
C VAL A 134 -5.15 9.00 -13.17
N VAL A 135 -5.12 8.53 -11.91
CA VAL A 135 -6.18 7.61 -11.45
C VAL A 135 -7.41 8.44 -11.06
N GLY A 136 -8.52 8.23 -11.77
CA GLY A 136 -9.77 8.98 -11.53
C GLY A 136 -10.51 9.44 -12.79
N VAL A 137 -10.09 9.08 -14.00
CA VAL A 137 -10.86 9.34 -15.22
C VAL A 137 -10.90 8.11 -16.13
N ARG A 138 -11.84 7.20 -15.83
CA ARG A 138 -12.33 6.14 -16.73
C ARG A 138 -13.84 6.08 -16.62
N SER A 139 -14.49 7.01 -17.31
CA SER A 139 -15.91 7.01 -17.61
C SER A 139 -16.03 7.34 -19.09
N ALA A 140 -16.57 6.41 -19.88
CA ALA A 140 -16.43 6.36 -21.33
C ALA A 140 -14.96 6.28 -21.80
N GLU A 141 -14.42 5.06 -21.83
CA GLU A 141 -13.29 4.78 -22.70
C GLU A 141 -13.70 5.13 -24.14
N ASP A 142 -12.86 5.91 -24.83
CA ASP A 142 -13.01 6.40 -26.20
C ASP A 142 -14.00 7.54 -26.53
N SER A 143 -14.62 8.23 -25.56
CA SER A 143 -15.34 9.49 -25.87
C SER A 143 -14.36 10.61 -26.28
N GLY A 144 -14.08 10.72 -27.59
CA GLY A 144 -13.14 11.68 -28.16
C GLY A 144 -11.85 11.07 -28.75
N PHE A 145 -11.78 9.75 -28.91
CA PHE A 145 -10.76 9.03 -29.67
C PHE A 145 -11.37 8.35 -30.91
N PRO A 146 -10.61 8.08 -31.98
CA PRO A 146 -9.17 8.32 -32.16
C PRO A 146 -8.82 9.82 -32.26
N LYS A 147 -7.59 10.18 -31.90
CA LYS A 147 -7.03 11.54 -32.06
C LYS A 147 -5.81 11.51 -32.96
N THR A 148 -5.77 12.39 -33.96
CA THR A 148 -4.60 12.55 -34.84
C THR A 148 -3.89 13.86 -34.53
N CYS A 149 -2.57 13.81 -34.35
CA CYS A 149 -1.74 14.99 -34.25
C CYS A 149 -1.72 15.73 -35.59
N ARG A 150 -2.25 16.96 -35.63
CA ARG A 150 -2.30 17.78 -36.86
C ARG A 150 -0.93 18.14 -37.46
N ASN A 151 0.15 18.02 -36.69
CA ASN A 151 1.51 18.35 -37.11
C ASN A 151 2.28 17.15 -37.68
N CYS A 152 2.35 16.03 -36.95
CA CYS A 152 3.12 14.85 -37.38
C CYS A 152 2.28 13.67 -37.88
N GLY A 153 0.95 13.80 -37.95
CA GLY A 153 0.05 12.75 -38.42
C GLY A 153 -0.10 11.53 -37.49
N ARG A 154 0.61 11.47 -36.35
CA ARG A 154 0.48 10.33 -35.41
C ARG A 154 -0.96 10.23 -34.88
N ASN A 155 -1.55 9.06 -35.06
CA ASN A 155 -2.88 8.70 -34.60
C ASN A 155 -2.78 7.93 -33.27
N TYR A 156 -3.55 8.35 -32.27
CA TYR A 156 -3.73 7.66 -31.00
C TYR A 156 -5.16 7.11 -30.98
N LYS A 157 -5.31 5.79 -30.90
CA LYS A 157 -6.60 5.11 -31.02
C LYS A 157 -7.40 5.11 -29.71
N THR A 158 -6.71 5.18 -28.57
CA THR A 158 -7.31 5.12 -27.23
C THR A 158 -6.70 6.17 -26.30
N LEU A 159 -7.41 6.48 -25.21
CA LEU A 159 -6.89 7.34 -24.14
C LEU A 159 -5.60 6.78 -23.51
N GLY A 160 -5.48 5.45 -23.38
CA GLY A 160 -4.30 4.80 -22.81
C GLY A 160 -3.05 4.95 -23.69
N GLU A 161 -3.19 4.77 -25.00
CA GLU A 161 -2.13 5.03 -25.99
C GLU A 161 -1.74 6.51 -25.99
N PHE A 162 -2.72 7.41 -25.99
CA PHE A 162 -2.47 8.85 -25.90
C PHE A 162 -1.69 9.25 -24.65
N VAL A 163 -2.08 8.78 -23.45
CA VAL A 163 -1.37 9.09 -22.20
C VAL A 163 0.05 8.52 -22.17
N ARG A 164 0.28 7.35 -22.77
CA ARG A 164 1.59 6.70 -22.82
C ARG A 164 2.57 7.39 -23.77
N ASP A 165 2.08 7.77 -24.95
CA ASP A 165 2.93 8.18 -26.08
C ASP A 165 3.02 9.70 -26.26
N THR A 166 2.55 10.46 -25.26
CA THR A 166 2.62 11.93 -25.17
C THR A 166 3.13 12.39 -23.79
N VAL A 167 3.72 13.59 -23.74
CA VAL A 167 4.35 14.16 -22.54
C VAL A 167 3.39 15.13 -21.85
N SER A 168 3.49 15.32 -20.53
CA SER A 168 2.68 16.34 -19.83
C SER A 168 3.06 17.76 -20.26
N THR A 169 2.08 18.67 -20.36
CA THR A 169 2.30 20.10 -20.66
C THR A 169 2.78 20.91 -19.45
N THR A 170 2.70 20.34 -18.24
CA THR A 170 2.91 21.03 -16.96
C THR A 170 3.61 20.09 -15.98
N GLN A 171 4.19 20.63 -14.90
CA GLN A 171 4.60 19.81 -13.76
C GLN A 171 3.36 19.17 -13.12
N GLY A 172 3.22 17.86 -13.26
CA GLY A 172 2.08 17.09 -12.76
C GLY A 172 1.23 16.47 -13.86
N ALA A 173 -0.01 16.14 -13.50
CA ALA A 173 -0.87 15.22 -14.25
C ALA A 173 -1.41 15.77 -15.60
N GLY A 174 -1.21 17.04 -15.93
CA GLY A 174 -1.69 17.66 -17.17
C GLY A 174 -3.21 17.89 -17.23
N LEU A 175 -3.89 17.76 -16.09
CA LEU A 175 -5.35 17.91 -15.98
C LEU A 175 -5.71 19.36 -15.61
N LYS A 176 -6.76 19.90 -16.24
CA LYS A 176 -7.47 21.11 -15.85
C LYS A 176 -8.96 20.83 -15.73
N GLN A 177 -9.67 21.68 -14.98
CA GLN A 177 -11.13 21.70 -15.02
C GLN A 177 -11.57 22.71 -16.07
N GLY A 178 -12.43 22.27 -16.98
CA GLY A 178 -13.15 23.12 -17.93
C GLY A 178 -14.66 23.03 -17.69
N PHE A 179 -15.42 23.76 -18.48
CA PHE A 179 -16.89 23.71 -18.49
C PHE A 179 -17.35 23.61 -19.95
N THR A 180 -18.41 22.84 -20.19
CA THR A 180 -19.14 22.85 -21.47
C THR A 180 -20.03 24.07 -21.58
N ASP A 181 -20.57 24.33 -22.78
CA ASP A 181 -21.57 25.38 -23.02
C ASP A 181 -22.83 25.20 -22.15
N ASP A 182 -23.17 23.96 -21.77
CA ASP A 182 -24.26 23.60 -20.85
C ASP A 182 -23.86 23.71 -19.34
N GLU A 183 -22.82 24.49 -19.02
CA GLU A 183 -22.21 24.66 -17.68
C GLU A 183 -21.73 23.35 -16.99
N GLN A 184 -21.73 22.20 -17.69
CA GLN A 184 -21.28 20.94 -17.09
C GLN A 184 -19.76 20.94 -16.93
N ALA A 185 -19.29 20.68 -15.71
CA ALA A 185 -17.86 20.60 -15.40
C ALA A 185 -17.21 19.36 -16.04
N ILE A 186 -16.18 19.59 -16.85
CA ILE A 186 -15.39 18.56 -17.54
C ILE A 186 -13.94 18.58 -17.07
N VAL A 187 -13.25 17.45 -17.26
CA VAL A 187 -11.80 17.36 -17.01
C VAL A 187 -11.08 17.35 -18.35
N GLU A 188 -10.25 18.37 -18.56
CA GLU A 188 -9.42 18.52 -19.75
C GLU A 188 -8.01 17.98 -19.49
N LEU A 189 -7.54 17.07 -20.34
CA LEU A 189 -6.19 16.53 -20.31
C LEU A 189 -5.36 17.14 -21.46
N PHE A 190 -4.33 17.91 -21.11
CA PHE A 190 -3.39 18.52 -22.03
C PHE A 190 -2.07 17.75 -22.06
N ARG A 191 -1.67 17.29 -23.26
CA ARG A 191 -0.40 16.58 -23.48
C ARG A 191 0.31 17.11 -24.73
N ASN A 192 1.64 17.05 -24.75
CA ASN A 192 2.46 17.32 -25.92
C ASN A 192 2.78 16.02 -26.67
N CYS A 193 2.44 15.96 -27.95
CA CYS A 193 2.97 14.96 -28.87
C CYS A 193 4.51 15.00 -28.87
N GLN A 194 5.17 13.88 -29.20
CA GLN A 194 6.63 13.82 -29.35
C GLN A 194 7.20 14.80 -30.40
N CYS A 195 6.37 15.36 -31.30
CA CYS A 195 6.74 16.41 -32.24
C CYS A 195 6.62 17.85 -31.66
N GLY A 196 6.35 17.99 -30.36
CA GLY A 196 6.20 19.27 -29.66
C GLY A 196 4.79 19.87 -29.68
N SER A 197 3.86 19.37 -30.51
CA SER A 197 2.51 19.93 -30.60
C SER A 197 1.59 19.51 -29.45
N THR A 198 0.91 20.47 -28.84
CA THR A 198 -0.07 20.24 -27.78
C THR A 198 -1.39 19.66 -28.31
N LEU A 199 -1.94 18.71 -27.57
CA LEU A 199 -3.18 17.98 -27.83
C LEU A 199 -4.04 17.99 -26.57
N MET A 200 -5.37 18.03 -26.76
CA MET A 200 -6.36 18.12 -25.69
C MET A 200 -7.38 16.99 -25.78
N SER A 201 -7.75 16.43 -24.63
CA SER A 201 -8.90 15.51 -24.48
C SER A 201 -9.80 15.96 -23.34
N ALA A 202 -11.08 16.19 -23.62
CA ALA A 202 -12.10 16.41 -22.60
C ALA A 202 -12.67 15.08 -22.12
N MET A 203 -13.09 15.02 -20.85
CA MET A 203 -13.68 13.84 -20.21
C MET A 203 -14.80 14.28 -19.26
N HIS A 204 -16.00 13.72 -19.41
CA HIS A 204 -17.23 14.22 -18.78
C HIS A 204 -17.50 13.68 -17.37
N SER A 205 -16.74 12.70 -16.88
CA SER A 205 -16.94 12.17 -15.53
C SER A 205 -15.65 11.67 -14.89
N ARG A 206 -15.45 12.09 -13.65
CA ARG A 206 -14.34 11.72 -12.76
C ARG A 206 -14.63 10.48 -11.91
N ARG A 207 -15.73 9.76 -12.21
CA ARG A 207 -16.20 8.58 -11.45
C ARG A 207 -15.90 7.32 -12.25
N GLY A 208 -15.22 6.34 -11.64
CA GLY A 208 -15.07 5.01 -12.24
C GLY A 208 -16.43 4.30 -12.28
N ASN A 209 -16.74 3.65 -13.40
CA ASN A 209 -18.05 3.04 -13.65
C ASN A 209 -18.07 1.50 -13.48
N SER A 210 -17.07 0.93 -12.80
CA SER A 210 -17.05 -0.50 -12.43
C SER A 210 -17.86 -0.78 -11.18
N ASP A 211 -18.29 -2.03 -11.02
CA ASP A 211 -19.01 -2.50 -9.82
C ASP A 211 -18.20 -2.24 -8.55
N LEU A 212 -16.90 -2.55 -8.56
CA LEU A 212 -15.96 -2.23 -7.48
C LEU A 212 -15.89 -0.71 -7.18
N ALA A 213 -15.95 0.15 -8.20
CA ALA A 213 -15.97 1.59 -7.99
C ALA A 213 -17.32 2.07 -7.43
N SER A 214 -18.41 1.33 -7.64
CA SER A 214 -19.69 1.57 -6.96
C SER A 214 -19.65 1.06 -5.53
N GLU A 215 -19.18 -0.15 -5.29
CA GLU A 215 -19.08 -0.74 -3.96
C GLU A 215 -18.16 0.10 -3.05
N CYS A 216 -17.02 0.60 -3.55
CA CYS A 216 -16.17 1.54 -2.81
C CYS A 216 -16.87 2.87 -2.50
N ARG A 217 -17.79 3.36 -3.36
CA ARG A 217 -18.62 4.55 -3.04
C ARG A 217 -19.65 4.22 -1.98
N ASP A 218 -20.34 3.09 -2.12
CA ASP A 218 -21.37 2.66 -1.18
C ASP A 218 -20.77 2.40 0.21
N GLN A 219 -19.55 1.84 0.28
CA GLN A 219 -18.77 1.73 1.52
C GLN A 219 -18.35 3.09 2.07
N PHE A 220 -17.82 4.00 1.23
CA PHE A 220 -17.45 5.34 1.65
C PHE A 220 -18.65 6.13 2.20
N ASP A 221 -19.79 6.12 1.50
CA ASP A 221 -20.99 6.85 1.91
C ASP A 221 -21.65 6.18 3.15
N LYS A 222 -21.57 4.85 3.32
CA LYS A 222 -21.91 4.17 4.60
C LYS A 222 -21.04 4.66 5.76
N LEU A 223 -19.72 4.81 5.56
CA LEU A 223 -18.80 5.31 6.59
C LEU A 223 -19.08 6.78 6.93
N VAL A 224 -19.35 7.63 5.93
CA VAL A 224 -19.77 9.02 6.16
C VAL A 224 -21.08 9.08 6.94
N ALA A 225 -22.06 8.23 6.63
CA ALA A 225 -23.32 8.16 7.37
C ALA A 225 -23.12 7.72 8.84
N GLN A 226 -22.25 6.73 9.08
CA GLN A 226 -21.87 6.31 10.44
C GLN A 226 -21.16 7.43 11.22
N MET A 227 -20.24 8.15 10.57
CA MET A 227 -19.57 9.31 11.18
C MET A 227 -20.55 10.46 11.47
N ALA A 228 -21.50 10.73 10.57
CA ALA A 228 -22.54 11.72 10.79
C ALA A 228 -23.46 11.35 11.97
N ALA A 229 -23.78 10.06 12.14
CA ALA A 229 -24.55 9.56 13.29
C ALA A 229 -23.85 9.76 14.64
N THR A 230 -22.53 10.04 14.67
CA THR A 230 -21.80 10.44 15.89
C THR A 230 -21.88 11.95 16.20
N GLY A 231 -22.67 12.71 15.46
CA GLY A 231 -22.89 14.15 15.67
C GLY A 231 -22.05 15.08 14.80
N LYS A 232 -21.28 14.55 13.83
CA LYS A 232 -20.60 15.37 12.81
C LYS A 232 -21.56 15.75 11.68
N THR A 233 -21.31 16.90 11.03
CA THR A 233 -22.01 17.19 9.77
C THR A 233 -21.53 16.24 8.68
N HIS A 234 -22.41 15.92 7.72
CA HIS A 234 -22.09 15.02 6.60
C HIS A 234 -20.89 15.52 5.77
N GLU A 235 -20.71 16.84 5.68
CA GLU A 235 -19.58 17.48 4.99
C GLU A 235 -18.26 17.32 5.76
N SER A 236 -18.25 17.58 7.08
CA SER A 236 -17.07 17.35 7.93
C SER A 236 -16.66 15.88 7.96
N ALA A 237 -17.62 14.97 8.12
CA ALA A 237 -17.37 13.53 8.10
C ALA A 237 -16.74 13.07 6.76
N ARG A 238 -17.20 13.64 5.65
CA ARG A 238 -16.67 13.35 4.30
C ARG A 238 -15.24 13.87 4.10
N GLU A 239 -14.91 15.02 4.67
CA GLU A 239 -13.57 15.59 4.55
C GLU A 239 -12.55 14.88 5.45
N ASP A 240 -12.93 14.55 6.70
CA ASP A 240 -12.11 13.73 7.59
C ASP A 240 -11.78 12.37 6.95
N LEU A 241 -12.80 11.70 6.38
CA LEU A 241 -12.62 10.39 5.74
C LEU A 241 -11.74 10.46 4.49
N ARG A 242 -11.78 11.58 3.74
CA ARG A 242 -10.84 11.85 2.64
C ARG A 242 -9.41 11.95 3.15
N GLN A 243 -9.17 12.75 4.19
CA GLN A 243 -7.83 12.93 4.75
C GLN A 243 -7.21 11.60 5.21
N VAL A 244 -8.01 10.74 5.85
CA VAL A 244 -7.61 9.36 6.22
C VAL A 244 -7.20 8.53 4.99
N ILE A 245 -8.01 8.55 3.91
CA ILE A 245 -7.71 7.81 2.68
C ILE A 245 -6.48 8.37 1.95
N THR A 246 -6.24 9.68 1.99
CA THR A 246 -5.07 10.33 1.34
C THR A 246 -3.80 10.34 2.21
N GLY A 247 -3.79 9.65 3.36
CA GLY A 247 -2.59 9.49 4.18
C GLY A 247 -2.33 10.57 5.24
N GLY A 248 -3.30 11.45 5.52
CA GLY A 248 -3.23 12.51 6.53
C GLY A 248 -3.37 11.99 7.98
N TYR A 249 -2.50 11.07 8.41
CA TYR A 249 -2.66 10.30 9.65
C TYR A 249 -2.24 11.00 10.97
N GLY A 250 -1.97 12.31 10.96
CA GLY A 250 -1.60 13.07 12.16
C GLY A 250 -2.79 13.40 13.07
N ASP A 251 -3.61 14.36 12.64
CA ASP A 251 -4.54 15.05 13.54
C ASP A 251 -5.84 14.28 13.84
N ILE A 252 -6.31 13.45 12.91
CA ILE A 252 -7.61 12.75 13.05
C ILE A 252 -7.55 11.65 14.12
N LEU A 253 -6.44 10.92 14.24
CA LEU A 253 -6.27 9.94 15.31
C LEU A 253 -6.23 10.59 16.70
N GLU A 254 -5.65 11.80 16.81
CA GLU A 254 -5.69 12.59 18.05
C GLU A 254 -7.09 13.09 18.39
N GLN A 255 -7.92 13.43 17.39
CA GLN A 255 -9.32 13.81 17.62
C GLN A 255 -10.19 12.60 17.99
N LEU A 256 -10.02 11.45 17.34
CA LEU A 256 -10.79 10.24 17.65
C LEU A 256 -10.47 9.69 19.05
N LYS A 257 -9.22 9.77 19.51
CA LYS A 257 -8.83 9.46 20.91
C LYS A 257 -9.51 10.36 21.95
N LYS A 258 -9.90 11.59 21.59
CA LYS A 258 -10.61 12.53 22.48
C LYS A 258 -12.10 12.21 22.57
N ILE A 259 -12.69 11.64 21.53
CA ILE A 259 -14.10 11.23 21.49
C ILE A 259 -14.32 9.92 22.26
N SER A 260 -13.36 8.99 22.24
CA SER A 260 -13.51 7.66 22.86
C SER A 260 -13.24 7.58 24.37
N ARG A 261 -12.91 8.69 25.05
CA ARG A 261 -12.75 8.72 26.51
C ARG A 261 -14.04 9.20 27.21
N PRO A 262 -14.88 8.32 27.77
CA PRO A 262 -15.94 8.77 28.68
C PRO A 262 -15.29 9.46 29.88
N ARG A 263 -15.78 10.66 30.23
CA ARG A 263 -15.38 11.33 31.49
C ARG A 263 -15.79 10.43 32.65
N ARG A 264 -14.83 10.01 33.48
CA ARG A 264 -15.14 9.48 34.82
C ARG A 264 -15.88 10.57 35.60
N PRO A 265 -17.03 10.27 36.23
CA PRO A 265 -17.60 11.18 37.21
C PRO A 265 -16.67 11.30 38.42
N SER A 266 -16.72 12.47 39.06
CA SER A 266 -16.01 12.85 40.29
C SER A 266 -16.59 12.16 41.52
#